data_AF-T2T6E3-F1
#
_entry.id   AF-T2T6E3-F1
#
_cell.length_a   1.000
_cell.length_b   1.000
_cell.length_c   1.000
_cell.angle_alpha   90.00
_cell.angle_beta   90.00
_cell.angle_gamma   90.00
#
_symmetry.space_group_name_H-M   'P 1'
#
loop_
_entity.id
_entity.type
_entity.pdbx_description
1 polymer ?
#
loop_
_entity_poly.entity_id
_entity_poly.type
_entity_poly.pdbx_seq_one_letter_code
_entity_poly.pdbx_strand_id
1 'polypeptide(L)'
;MKPQDIEIIQSVLENTGPIKPTEVYDKAKELFEKGEITKMFDYGGNTPGRSVSAFIYTALNKGEELPFLKTQEKPVLIALKSAMNEPVLNTQKPSTPNAKIAHNKIMHERDLHPFLTYMVYYNENLKCYTKTIFHEESSKSPKGMDRWLYPDMVGVRFLHAELSNENLIAFSKKFDTLPIKLVSFELKKEISVNNCRECYFQAISNSSWANEGYLVGRHIDTRNPQLMDLLKRLHASFGIGVIDLRTDEDKSAILLNAKYKEKIDYTVALELSEKNPKFSGFLKSVVDYDPDFPNRYKDEFDEVKKKEELYPNS
;
A
#
# COMPACT_ATOMS: atom_id res chain seq x y z
N MET A 1 6.07 -9.62 35.67
CA MET A 1 4.61 -9.54 35.92
C MET A 1 4.22 -10.56 37.01
N LYS A 2 3.13 -10.38 37.79
CA LYS A 2 2.72 -11.40 38.79
C LYS A 2 2.22 -12.66 38.06
N PRO A 3 2.47 -13.89 38.56
CA PRO A 3 1.99 -15.13 37.92
C PRO A 3 0.47 -15.17 37.72
N GLN A 4 -0.30 -14.69 38.69
CA GLN A 4 -1.76 -14.59 38.58
C GLN A 4 -2.21 -13.68 37.43
N ASP A 5 -1.52 -12.55 37.20
CA ASP A 5 -1.86 -11.63 36.12
C ASP A 5 -1.60 -12.29 34.76
N ILE A 6 -0.55 -13.11 34.65
CA ILE A 6 -0.21 -13.88 33.45
C ILE A 6 -1.31 -14.90 33.15
N GLU A 7 -1.80 -15.64 34.16
CA GLU A 7 -2.91 -16.59 34.01
C GLU A 7 -4.20 -15.93 33.52
N ILE A 8 -4.52 -14.75 34.06
CA ILE A 8 -5.71 -13.98 33.65
C ILE A 8 -5.58 -13.53 32.20
N ILE A 9 -4.42 -12.98 31.80
CA ILE A 9 -4.18 -12.55 30.42
C ILE A 9 -4.25 -13.73 29.46
N GLN A 10 -3.69 -14.88 29.84
CA GLN A 10 -3.77 -16.10 29.04
C GLN A 10 -5.24 -16.50 28.83
N SER A 11 -6.04 -16.55 29.89
CA SER A 11 -7.46 -16.92 29.82
C SER A 11 -8.27 -15.94 28.95
N VAL A 12 -7.96 -14.63 29.01
CA VAL A 12 -8.55 -13.63 28.12
C VAL A 12 -8.22 -13.95 26.66
N LEU A 13 -6.94 -14.18 26.36
CA LEU A 13 -6.50 -14.46 24.99
C LEU A 13 -7.04 -15.78 24.43
N GLU A 14 -7.25 -16.80 25.28
CA GLU A 14 -7.90 -18.06 24.89
C GLU A 14 -9.35 -17.82 24.42
N ASN A 15 -10.05 -16.87 25.04
CA ASN A 15 -11.45 -16.55 24.72
C ASN A 15 -11.60 -15.52 23.59
N THR A 16 -10.61 -14.64 23.38
CA THR A 16 -10.76 -13.49 22.48
C THR A 16 -9.89 -13.53 21.25
N GLY A 17 -8.82 -14.34 21.26
CA GLY A 17 -7.74 -14.21 20.30
C GLY A 17 -6.96 -12.89 20.48
N PRO A 18 -6.29 -12.40 19.42
CA PRO A 18 -5.43 -11.22 19.50
C PRO A 18 -6.18 -9.95 19.96
N ILE A 19 -5.68 -9.29 21.01
CA ILE A 19 -6.32 -8.10 21.61
C ILE A 19 -5.29 -7.00 21.90
N LYS A 20 -5.74 -5.74 21.97
CA LYS A 20 -4.88 -4.64 22.40
C LYS A 20 -4.61 -4.72 23.90
N PRO A 21 -3.37 -4.50 24.37
CA PRO A 21 -3.05 -4.45 25.81
C PRO A 21 -3.94 -3.50 26.63
N THR A 22 -4.44 -2.43 26.01
CA THR A 22 -5.34 -1.45 26.66
C THR A 22 -6.76 -1.98 26.90
N GLU A 23 -7.19 -2.98 26.13
CA GLU A 23 -8.55 -3.55 26.18
C GLU A 23 -8.61 -4.81 27.07
N VAL A 24 -7.45 -5.35 27.47
CA VAL A 24 -7.34 -6.61 28.24
C VAL A 24 -8.10 -6.55 29.56
N TYR A 25 -8.05 -5.43 30.29
CA TYR A 25 -8.73 -5.32 31.59
C TYR A 25 -10.25 -5.33 31.44
N ASP A 26 -10.79 -4.53 30.52
CA ASP A 26 -12.23 -4.44 30.30
C ASP A 26 -12.77 -5.78 29.82
N LYS A 27 -11.99 -6.47 28.99
CA LYS A 27 -12.36 -7.80 28.49
C LYS A 27 -12.27 -8.88 29.56
N ALA A 28 -11.25 -8.85 30.42
CA ALA A 28 -11.18 -9.72 31.60
C ALA A 28 -12.40 -9.51 32.51
N LYS A 29 -12.81 -8.25 32.71
CA LYS A 29 -13.98 -7.92 33.51
C LYS A 29 -15.27 -8.53 32.92
N GLU A 30 -15.48 -8.35 31.62
CA GLU A 30 -16.63 -8.93 30.91
C GLU A 30 -16.66 -10.47 31.04
N LEU A 31 -15.52 -11.14 30.85
CA LEU A 31 -15.43 -12.60 30.96
C LEU A 31 -15.64 -13.08 32.40
N PHE A 32 -15.16 -12.32 33.39
CA PHE A 32 -15.34 -12.64 34.80
C PHE A 32 -16.81 -12.51 35.22
N GLU A 33 -17.50 -11.45 34.77
CA GLU A 33 -18.94 -11.25 35.02
C GLU A 33 -19.81 -12.34 34.36
N LYS A 34 -19.37 -12.89 33.23
CA LYS A 34 -20.02 -14.03 32.55
C LYS A 34 -19.65 -15.39 33.16
N GLY A 35 -18.70 -15.46 34.09
CA GLY A 35 -18.21 -16.70 34.69
C GLY A 35 -17.30 -17.52 33.77
N GLU A 36 -16.79 -16.93 32.68
CA GLU A 36 -15.90 -17.59 31.72
C GLU A 36 -14.44 -17.62 32.20
N ILE A 37 -14.06 -16.74 33.13
CA ILE A 37 -12.79 -16.79 33.85
C ILE A 37 -13.02 -16.70 35.36
N THR A 38 -12.20 -17.38 36.16
CA THR A 38 -12.41 -17.53 37.61
C THR A 38 -11.63 -16.54 38.48
N LYS A 39 -10.68 -15.81 37.89
CA LYS A 39 -9.81 -14.86 38.58
C LYS A 39 -9.86 -13.50 37.89
N MET A 40 -9.76 -12.44 38.69
CA MET A 40 -9.69 -11.06 38.20
C MET A 40 -8.42 -10.38 38.71
N PHE A 41 -8.00 -9.31 38.02
CA PHE A 41 -6.84 -8.52 38.40
C PHE A 41 -7.05 -7.84 39.76
N ASP A 42 -6.07 -7.95 40.66
CA ASP A 42 -6.10 -7.32 41.98
C ASP A 42 -5.25 -6.03 41.99
N TYR A 43 -5.81 -4.98 41.39
CA TYR A 43 -5.21 -3.64 41.39
C TYR A 43 -6.16 -2.65 42.07
N GLY A 44 -5.90 -2.33 43.34
CA GLY A 44 -6.72 -1.41 44.17
C GLY A 44 -6.57 0.09 43.87
N GLY A 45 -6.25 0.48 42.63
CA GLY A 45 -6.07 1.89 42.23
C GLY A 45 -7.26 2.45 41.43
N ASN A 46 -7.30 3.78 41.24
CA ASN A 46 -8.39 4.45 40.49
C ASN A 46 -8.41 4.15 38.98
N THR A 47 -7.35 3.54 38.42
CA THR A 47 -7.24 3.25 36.97
C THR A 47 -6.63 1.87 36.68
N PRO A 48 -7.29 0.78 37.10
CA PRO A 48 -6.73 -0.58 37.03
C PRO A 48 -6.40 -1.03 35.59
N GLY A 49 -7.18 -0.61 34.58
CA GLY A 49 -6.88 -0.90 33.17
C GLY A 49 -5.58 -0.26 32.66
N ARG A 50 -5.22 0.94 33.13
CA ARG A 50 -3.93 1.57 32.79
C ARG A 50 -2.77 0.80 33.41
N SER A 51 -2.93 0.34 34.65
CA SER A 51 -1.94 -0.50 35.34
C SER A 51 -1.70 -1.82 34.58
N VAL A 52 -2.76 -2.55 34.23
CA VAL A 52 -2.66 -3.80 33.45
C VAL A 52 -1.90 -3.58 32.14
N SER A 53 -2.30 -2.59 31.35
CA SER A 53 -1.65 -2.31 30.06
C SER A 53 -0.16 -1.96 30.23
N ALA A 54 0.19 -1.17 31.25
CA ALA A 54 1.58 -0.80 31.55
C ALA A 54 2.43 -2.01 31.98
N PHE A 55 1.86 -2.94 32.75
CA PHE A 55 2.53 -4.18 33.12
C PHE A 55 2.75 -5.09 31.91
N ILE A 56 1.78 -5.19 31.00
CA ILE A 56 1.93 -5.93 29.74
C ILE A 56 3.08 -5.37 28.90
N TYR A 57 3.11 -4.05 28.67
CA TYR A 57 4.20 -3.42 27.91
C TYR A 57 5.56 -3.60 28.58
N THR A 58 5.61 -3.50 29.90
CA THR A 58 6.85 -3.67 30.67
C THR A 58 7.37 -5.10 30.59
N ALA A 59 6.50 -6.10 30.71
CA ALA A 59 6.87 -7.51 30.64
C ALA A 59 7.33 -7.92 29.23
N LEU A 60 6.67 -7.40 28.18
CA LEU A 60 7.08 -7.59 26.79
C LEU A 60 8.46 -6.97 26.49
N ASN A 61 8.76 -5.78 27.03
CA ASN A 61 10.04 -5.10 26.80
C ASN A 61 11.20 -5.69 27.62
N LYS A 62 10.92 -6.29 28.78
CA LYS A 62 11.92 -6.93 29.64
C LYS A 62 12.33 -8.34 29.16
N GLY A 63 11.67 -8.87 28.14
CA GLY A 63 11.94 -10.22 27.63
C GLY A 63 11.59 -11.32 28.63
N GLU A 64 10.59 -11.10 29.50
CA GLU A 64 10.10 -12.14 30.41
C GLU A 64 9.55 -13.33 29.60
N GLU A 65 9.73 -14.57 30.09
CA GLU A 65 9.11 -15.75 29.48
C GLU A 65 7.58 -15.71 29.72
N LEU A 66 6.86 -15.13 28.75
CA LEU A 66 5.41 -15.00 28.79
C LEU A 66 4.74 -16.02 27.85
N PRO A 67 3.52 -16.50 28.15
CA PRO A 67 2.75 -17.38 27.26
C PRO A 67 2.16 -16.65 26.04
N PHE A 68 2.32 -15.33 25.96
CA PHE A 68 1.84 -14.48 24.86
C PHE A 68 2.96 -13.57 24.33
N LEU A 69 2.82 -13.09 23.10
CA LEU A 69 3.77 -12.20 22.44
C LEU A 69 3.07 -11.07 21.67
N LYS A 70 3.85 -10.04 21.33
CA LYS A 70 3.40 -8.94 20.48
C LYS A 70 3.31 -9.40 19.02
N THR A 71 2.12 -9.37 18.43
CA THR A 71 1.87 -9.81 17.05
C THR A 71 1.78 -8.66 16.03
N GLN A 72 1.47 -7.44 16.49
CA GLN A 72 1.35 -6.25 15.65
C GLN A 72 1.87 -5.02 16.40
N GLU A 73 2.45 -4.04 15.69
CA GLU A 73 3.02 -2.84 16.32
C GLU A 73 2.07 -1.62 16.35
N LYS A 74 1.12 -1.52 15.41
CA LYS A 74 0.20 -0.38 15.29
C LYS A 74 -1.19 -0.82 14.74
N PRO A 75 -2.25 -0.86 15.57
CA PRO A 75 -2.20 -0.81 17.04
C PRO A 75 -1.45 -2.03 17.59
N VAL A 76 -0.91 -1.92 18.82
CA VAL A 76 -0.22 -3.06 19.44
C VAL A 76 -1.24 -4.15 19.74
N LEU A 77 -1.00 -5.36 19.24
CA LEU A 77 -1.79 -6.57 19.58
C LEU A 77 -0.90 -7.60 20.26
N ILE A 78 -1.48 -8.33 21.20
CA ILE A 78 -0.87 -9.49 21.87
C ILE A 78 -1.68 -10.76 21.60
N ALA A 79 -1.02 -11.91 21.45
CA ALA A 79 -1.66 -13.22 21.24
C ALA A 79 -0.85 -14.35 21.89
N LEU A 80 -1.49 -15.52 22.12
CA LEU A 80 -0.84 -16.69 22.72
C LEU A 80 0.20 -17.33 21.81
N LYS A 81 1.30 -17.79 22.40
CA LYS A 81 2.34 -18.57 21.72
C LYS A 81 1.81 -19.92 21.21
N SER A 82 0.89 -20.54 21.94
CA SER A 82 0.26 -21.82 21.55
C SER A 82 -0.59 -21.70 20.28
N ALA A 83 -1.16 -20.52 20.00
CA ALA A 83 -1.87 -20.26 18.75
C ALA A 83 -0.94 -20.19 17.52
N MET A 84 0.39 -20.23 17.72
CA MET A 84 1.40 -20.28 16.65
C MET A 84 2.01 -21.69 16.45
N ASN A 85 1.61 -22.70 17.24
CA ASN A 85 2.24 -24.03 17.24
C ASN A 85 1.25 -25.17 16.92
N GLU A 86 1.13 -25.48 15.63
CA GLU A 86 1.16 -26.85 15.09
C GLU A 86 1.98 -26.84 13.78
N PRO A 87 2.80 -27.87 13.50
CA PRO A 87 4.17 -27.90 14.01
C PRO A 87 5.24 -27.64 12.94
N VAL A 88 6.32 -27.00 13.37
CA VAL A 88 7.61 -26.94 12.68
C VAL A 88 8.41 -28.19 13.03
N LEU A 89 9.01 -28.85 12.03
CA LEU A 89 10.17 -29.70 12.28
C LEU A 89 11.41 -29.17 11.54
N ASN A 90 12.41 -28.89 12.39
CA ASN A 90 13.86 -28.84 12.20
C ASN A 90 14.55 -27.62 11.58
N THR A 91 15.18 -26.90 12.51
CA THR A 91 16.53 -26.32 12.44
C THR A 91 17.55 -27.18 11.68
N GLN A 92 18.14 -26.62 10.61
CA GLN A 92 19.58 -26.66 10.29
C GLN A 92 19.91 -25.67 9.14
N LYS A 93 21.18 -25.27 9.08
CA LYS A 93 21.84 -24.16 8.36
C LYS A 93 21.69 -24.12 6.81
N PRO A 94 22.11 -23.03 6.13
CA PRO A 94 21.46 -22.49 4.93
C PRO A 94 21.88 -23.18 3.64
N SER A 95 20.89 -23.54 2.85
CA SER A 95 21.00 -23.68 1.40
C SER A 95 19.68 -23.21 0.79
N THR A 96 19.76 -22.16 -0.01
CA THR A 96 18.69 -21.72 -0.92
C THR A 96 18.41 -22.82 -1.96
N PRO A 97 17.33 -22.74 -2.75
CA PRO A 97 16.12 -21.91 -2.64
C PRO A 97 14.83 -22.75 -2.81
N ASN A 98 13.71 -22.39 -2.18
CA ASN A 98 12.39 -22.76 -2.73
C ASN A 98 11.25 -21.91 -2.15
N ALA A 99 10.80 -20.96 -2.97
CA ALA A 99 9.40 -20.71 -3.33
C ALA A 99 8.31 -21.24 -2.38
N LYS A 100 8.11 -20.61 -1.20
CA LYS A 100 6.84 -20.67 -0.43
C LYS A 100 6.54 -19.38 0.35
N ILE A 101 7.07 -18.22 -0.07
CA ILE A 101 6.85 -16.95 0.65
C ILE A 101 6.63 -15.84 -0.38
N ALA A 102 5.39 -15.64 -0.84
CA ALA A 102 5.08 -14.41 -1.59
C ALA A 102 3.68 -13.85 -1.31
N HIS A 103 2.68 -14.66 -0.96
CA HIS A 103 1.32 -14.13 -0.78
C HIS A 103 1.03 -13.49 0.59
N ASN A 104 1.89 -13.66 1.61
CA ASN A 104 1.63 -13.17 2.97
C ASN A 104 2.45 -11.94 3.41
N LYS A 105 3.10 -11.19 2.50
CA LYS A 105 4.01 -10.09 2.90
C LYS A 105 3.71 -8.72 2.31
N ILE A 106 2.48 -8.45 1.88
CA ILE A 106 2.07 -7.07 1.57
C ILE A 106 1.60 -6.41 2.86
N MET A 107 2.54 -5.74 3.51
CA MET A 107 2.37 -5.04 4.78
C MET A 107 2.22 -3.54 4.57
N HIS A 108 2.59 -2.99 3.41
CA HIS A 108 2.55 -1.58 3.05
C HIS A 108 2.01 -1.38 1.62
N GLU A 109 1.50 -0.19 1.32
CA GLU A 109 1.04 0.17 -0.04
C GLU A 109 2.17 0.04 -1.06
N ARG A 110 3.41 0.28 -0.63
CA ARG A 110 4.62 0.09 -1.43
C ARG A 110 4.85 -1.31 -1.94
N ASP A 111 4.40 -2.32 -1.20
CA ASP A 111 4.55 -3.71 -1.63
C ASP A 111 3.68 -3.99 -2.87
N LEU A 112 2.76 -3.08 -3.24
CA LEU A 112 1.95 -3.14 -4.44
C LEU A 112 2.65 -2.58 -5.68
N HIS A 113 3.72 -1.79 -5.52
CA HIS A 113 4.34 -1.07 -6.63
C HIS A 113 4.82 -2.02 -7.74
N PRO A 114 5.51 -3.15 -7.45
CA PRO A 114 5.90 -4.10 -8.50
C PRO A 114 4.70 -4.72 -9.23
N PHE A 115 3.58 -4.94 -8.54
CA PHE A 115 2.36 -5.47 -9.14
C PHE A 115 1.71 -4.44 -10.07
N LEU A 116 1.66 -3.17 -9.65
CA LEU A 116 1.16 -2.10 -10.49
C LEU A 116 2.05 -1.92 -11.72
N THR A 117 3.37 -1.85 -11.55
CA THR A 117 4.34 -1.78 -12.66
C THR A 117 4.11 -2.89 -13.67
N TYR A 118 4.02 -4.14 -13.22
CA TYR A 118 3.73 -5.27 -14.10
C TYR A 118 2.41 -5.10 -14.85
N MET A 119 1.33 -4.80 -14.14
CA MET A 119 -0.01 -4.65 -14.73
C MET A 119 -0.07 -3.53 -15.76
N VAL A 120 0.43 -2.33 -15.45
CA VAL A 120 0.31 -1.17 -16.35
C VAL A 120 1.26 -1.25 -17.54
N TYR A 121 2.39 -1.96 -17.41
CA TYR A 121 3.32 -2.18 -18.50
C TYR A 121 2.70 -3.08 -19.59
N TYR A 122 2.04 -4.17 -19.19
CA TYR A 122 1.40 -5.10 -20.12
C TYR A 122 -0.04 -4.73 -20.50
N ASN A 123 -0.66 -3.74 -19.85
CA ASN A 123 -2.00 -3.29 -20.19
C ASN A 123 -2.01 -2.45 -21.47
N GLU A 124 -2.82 -2.82 -22.46
CA GLU A 124 -2.88 -2.15 -23.77
C GLU A 124 -3.27 -0.66 -23.72
N ASN A 125 -4.07 -0.25 -22.73
CA ASN A 125 -4.51 1.15 -22.58
C ASN A 125 -3.50 2.02 -21.82
N LEU A 126 -2.67 1.40 -20.98
CA LEU A 126 -1.66 2.10 -20.19
C LEU A 126 -0.27 2.01 -20.80
N LYS A 127 0.28 0.80 -21.04
CA LYS A 127 1.65 0.57 -21.55
C LYS A 127 2.69 1.53 -20.96
N CYS A 128 2.63 1.73 -19.65
CA CYS A 128 3.43 2.76 -18.98
C CYS A 128 4.72 2.19 -18.41
N TYR A 129 5.81 2.92 -18.59
CA TYR A 129 6.98 2.82 -17.72
C TYR A 129 6.72 3.60 -16.44
N THR A 130 6.87 2.98 -15.28
CA THR A 130 6.54 3.61 -13.99
C THR A 130 7.77 4.07 -13.23
N LYS A 131 7.57 5.00 -12.30
CA LYS A 131 8.55 5.38 -11.29
C LYS A 131 7.87 5.57 -9.94
N THR A 132 8.41 4.95 -8.91
CA THR A 132 7.98 5.13 -7.53
C THR A 132 8.45 6.49 -7.01
N ILE A 133 7.53 7.24 -6.38
CA ILE A 133 7.80 8.54 -5.78
C ILE A 133 7.79 8.39 -4.25
N PHE A 134 8.95 8.60 -3.63
CA PHE A 134 9.13 8.49 -2.19
C PHE A 134 8.90 9.84 -1.51
N HIS A 135 7.79 9.99 -0.80
CA HIS A 135 7.49 11.22 -0.05
C HIS A 135 8.57 11.59 0.98
N GLU A 136 9.21 10.60 1.61
CA GLU A 136 10.27 10.79 2.61
C GLU A 136 11.58 11.34 2.02
N GLU A 137 11.77 11.21 0.71
CA GLU A 137 12.89 11.79 -0.01
C GLU A 137 12.62 13.24 -0.43
N SER A 138 11.39 13.74 -0.22
CA SER A 138 11.02 15.11 -0.52
C SER A 138 11.57 16.11 0.50
N SER A 139 11.75 17.37 0.07
CA SER A 139 12.10 18.47 0.95
C SER A 139 11.10 18.63 2.09
N LYS A 140 11.59 18.85 3.32
CA LYS A 140 10.73 18.96 4.50
C LYS A 140 10.00 20.31 4.53
N SER A 141 8.69 20.27 4.40
CA SER A 141 7.81 21.42 4.62
C SER A 141 7.19 21.42 6.02
N PRO A 142 6.65 22.56 6.48
CA PRO A 142 5.85 22.62 7.71
C PRO A 142 4.75 21.54 7.72
N LYS A 143 4.48 20.97 8.91
CA LYS A 143 3.49 19.89 9.06
C LYS A 143 2.15 20.29 8.44
N GLY A 144 1.71 19.49 7.46
CA GLY A 144 0.42 19.67 6.80
C GLY A 144 0.45 20.46 5.50
N MET A 145 1.54 21.19 5.20
CA MET A 145 1.63 22.02 3.98
C MET A 145 1.70 21.18 2.70
N ASP A 146 2.48 20.09 2.71
CA ASP A 146 2.57 19.17 1.58
C ASP A 146 1.69 17.93 1.74
N ARG A 147 0.70 17.99 2.64
CA ARG A 147 -0.21 16.87 2.82
C ARG A 147 -1.01 16.74 1.53
N TRP A 148 -0.85 15.59 0.86
CA TRP A 148 -1.45 15.30 -0.43
C TRP A 148 -0.91 16.15 -1.60
N LEU A 149 0.42 16.28 -1.67
CA LEU A 149 1.12 16.75 -2.87
C LEU A 149 1.75 15.62 -3.70
N TYR A 150 2.14 14.52 -3.06
CA TYR A 150 2.98 13.49 -3.68
C TYR A 150 2.15 12.28 -4.07
N PRO A 151 2.09 11.89 -5.35
CA PRO A 151 1.56 10.58 -5.73
C PRO A 151 2.51 9.48 -5.25
N ASP A 152 2.01 8.25 -5.14
CA ASP A 152 2.83 7.10 -4.78
C ASP A 152 3.68 6.64 -5.97
N MET A 153 3.11 6.67 -7.17
CA MET A 153 3.80 6.31 -8.41
C MET A 153 3.36 7.21 -9.57
N VAL A 154 4.27 7.42 -10.50
CA VAL A 154 4.01 8.10 -11.77
C VAL A 154 4.39 7.18 -12.91
N GLY A 155 3.88 7.43 -14.11
CA GLY A 155 4.24 6.67 -15.29
C GLY A 155 4.14 7.46 -16.57
N VAL A 156 4.81 6.96 -17.60
CA VAL A 156 4.83 7.53 -18.94
C VAL A 156 4.55 6.44 -19.98
N ARG A 157 3.61 6.71 -20.89
CA ARG A 157 3.45 5.96 -22.13
C ARG A 157 4.03 6.80 -23.26
N PHE A 158 4.98 6.24 -23.98
CA PHE A 158 5.57 6.86 -25.16
C PHE A 158 4.76 6.46 -26.40
N LEU A 159 3.75 7.25 -26.78
CA LEU A 159 2.86 6.90 -27.90
C LEU A 159 3.62 6.86 -29.23
N HIS A 160 4.71 7.61 -29.37
CA HIS A 160 5.52 7.62 -30.58
C HIS A 160 6.24 6.29 -30.84
N ALA A 161 6.57 5.53 -29.80
CA ALA A 161 7.19 4.21 -29.94
C ALA A 161 6.21 3.18 -30.54
N GLU A 162 4.91 3.48 -30.53
CA GLU A 162 3.86 2.67 -31.15
C GLU A 162 3.57 3.10 -32.60
N LEU A 163 4.09 4.25 -33.04
CA LEU A 163 3.91 4.73 -34.40
C LEU A 163 4.89 4.00 -35.32
N SER A 164 4.40 3.13 -36.20
CA SER A 164 5.25 2.45 -37.19
C SER A 164 5.65 3.33 -38.38
N ASN A 165 5.35 4.64 -38.35
CA ASN A 165 5.56 5.56 -39.47
C ASN A 165 6.69 6.54 -39.17
N GLU A 166 7.84 6.31 -39.79
CA GLU A 166 9.07 7.11 -39.62
C GLU A 166 8.86 8.61 -39.91
N ASN A 167 8.03 8.96 -40.90
CA ASN A 167 7.76 10.37 -41.22
C ASN A 167 6.95 11.05 -40.11
N LEU A 168 6.02 10.33 -39.48
CA LEU A 168 5.22 10.86 -38.38
C LEU A 168 6.06 11.00 -37.10
N ILE A 169 6.96 10.05 -36.84
CA ILE A 169 7.94 10.14 -35.76
C ILE A 169 8.85 11.36 -35.98
N ALA A 170 9.40 11.52 -37.19
CA ALA A 170 10.27 12.64 -37.53
C ALA A 170 9.54 14.00 -37.43
N PHE A 171 8.27 14.05 -37.82
CA PHE A 171 7.42 15.24 -37.66
C PHE A 171 7.23 15.58 -36.17
N SER A 172 6.86 14.61 -35.33
CA SER A 172 6.72 14.82 -33.89
C SER A 172 8.02 15.30 -33.23
N LYS A 173 9.15 14.64 -33.54
CA LYS A 173 10.49 15.05 -33.07
C LYS A 173 10.83 16.49 -33.49
N LYS A 174 10.42 16.93 -34.68
CA LYS A 174 10.71 18.27 -35.20
C LYS A 174 9.97 19.40 -34.47
N PHE A 175 8.79 19.11 -33.92
CA PHE A 175 7.96 20.12 -33.25
C PHE A 175 7.96 19.97 -31.72
N ASP A 176 8.84 19.13 -31.16
CA ASP A 176 8.90 18.77 -29.73
C ASP A 176 7.55 18.38 -29.11
N THR A 177 6.61 17.96 -29.96
CA THR A 177 5.32 17.40 -29.56
C THR A 177 5.52 15.92 -29.37
N LEU A 178 6.36 15.53 -28.41
CA LEU A 178 6.48 14.13 -28.00
C LEU A 178 5.10 13.68 -27.52
N PRO A 179 4.40 12.78 -28.24
CA PRO A 179 3.09 12.32 -27.83
C PRO A 179 3.33 11.35 -26.68
N ILE A 180 3.47 11.90 -25.50
CA ILE A 180 3.55 11.14 -24.26
C ILE A 180 2.23 11.25 -23.54
N LYS A 181 1.92 10.21 -22.78
CA LYS A 181 0.84 10.25 -21.80
C LYS A 181 1.44 10.04 -20.42
N LEU A 182 1.35 11.05 -19.57
CA LEU A 182 1.73 10.98 -18.17
C LEU A 182 0.56 10.49 -17.34
N VAL A 183 0.84 9.49 -16.51
CA VAL A 183 -0.14 8.85 -15.64
C VAL A 183 0.34 8.96 -14.20
N SER A 184 -0.57 9.19 -13.26
CA SER A 184 -0.26 9.28 -11.83
C SER A 184 -1.16 8.35 -11.04
N PHE A 185 -0.60 7.68 -10.04
CA PHE A 185 -1.26 6.63 -9.28
C PHE A 185 -1.19 6.92 -7.78
N GLU A 186 -2.34 6.81 -7.14
CA GLU A 186 -2.50 6.82 -5.68
C GLU A 186 -2.91 5.42 -5.24
N LEU A 187 -2.09 4.75 -4.43
CA LEU A 187 -2.32 3.37 -4.03
C LEU A 187 -2.96 3.30 -2.64
N LYS A 188 -3.91 2.38 -2.48
CA LYS A 188 -4.56 2.05 -1.22
C LYS A 188 -4.62 0.54 -1.02
N LYS A 189 -4.38 0.08 0.20
CA LYS A 189 -4.56 -1.34 0.53
C LYS A 189 -6.00 -1.79 0.41
N GLU A 190 -6.92 -0.98 0.91
CA GLU A 190 -8.34 -1.31 0.96
C GLU A 190 -9.19 -0.08 0.70
N ILE A 191 -10.17 -0.22 -0.18
CA ILE A 191 -11.18 0.80 -0.45
C ILE A 191 -12.54 0.19 -0.14
N SER A 192 -13.21 0.77 0.85
CA SER A 192 -14.54 0.41 1.32
C SER A 192 -15.45 1.63 1.28
N VAL A 193 -16.75 1.43 1.52
CA VAL A 193 -17.74 2.54 1.56
C VAL A 193 -17.32 3.64 2.55
N ASN A 194 -16.68 3.26 3.67
CA ASN A 194 -16.34 4.16 4.77
C ASN A 194 -15.15 5.08 4.46
N ASN A 195 -14.17 4.60 3.69
CA ASN A 195 -12.95 5.36 3.38
C ASN A 195 -12.86 5.81 1.91
N CYS A 196 -13.79 5.37 1.05
CA CYS A 196 -13.75 5.62 -0.40
C CYS A 196 -13.62 7.11 -0.73
N ARG A 197 -14.39 7.98 -0.08
CA ARG A 197 -14.30 9.44 -0.33
C ARG A 197 -12.92 9.98 0.00
N GLU A 198 -12.40 9.64 1.18
CA GLU A 198 -11.09 10.11 1.63
C GLU A 198 -10.00 9.64 0.66
N CYS A 199 -9.98 8.35 0.32
CA CYS A 199 -9.02 7.78 -0.63
C CYS A 199 -9.12 8.44 -2.00
N TYR A 200 -10.34 8.70 -2.47
CA TYR A 200 -10.57 9.32 -3.76
C TYR A 200 -10.15 10.80 -3.78
N PHE A 201 -10.40 11.57 -2.72
CA PHE A 201 -9.93 12.95 -2.62
C PHE A 201 -8.40 13.04 -2.50
N GLN A 202 -7.75 12.06 -1.87
CA GLN A 202 -6.29 11.92 -1.93
C GLN A 202 -5.81 11.73 -3.37
N ALA A 203 -6.43 10.82 -4.12
CA ALA A 203 -6.09 10.59 -5.52
C ALA A 203 -6.34 11.84 -6.39
N ILE A 204 -7.42 12.60 -6.14
CA ILE A 204 -7.65 13.88 -6.81
C ILE A 204 -6.48 14.83 -6.53
N SER A 205 -6.12 15.04 -5.27
CA SER A 205 -5.07 15.98 -4.88
C SER A 205 -3.71 15.60 -5.46
N ASN A 206 -3.33 14.33 -5.33
CA ASN A 206 -2.01 13.82 -5.69
C ASN A 206 -1.83 13.54 -7.18
N SER A 207 -2.90 13.22 -7.90
CA SER A 207 -2.80 12.65 -9.26
C SER A 207 -3.56 13.44 -10.33
N SER A 208 -4.29 14.50 -10.00
CA SER A 208 -4.99 15.31 -11.00
C SER A 208 -4.09 16.12 -11.92
N TRP A 209 -2.80 16.27 -11.59
CA TRP A 209 -1.87 17.03 -12.42
C TRP A 209 -1.56 16.31 -13.75
N ALA A 210 -1.64 14.98 -13.79
CA ALA A 210 -1.27 14.17 -14.96
C ALA A 210 -2.38 14.13 -16.03
N ASN A 211 -2.07 13.56 -17.21
CA ASN A 211 -3.05 13.35 -18.26
C ASN A 211 -4.14 12.37 -17.80
N GLU A 212 -3.77 11.34 -17.04
CA GLU A 212 -4.68 10.40 -16.39
C GLU A 212 -4.25 10.16 -14.94
N GLY A 213 -5.17 10.33 -14.00
CA GLY A 213 -4.95 10.00 -12.59
C GLY A 213 -5.77 8.78 -12.18
N TYR A 214 -5.18 7.86 -11.43
CA TYR A 214 -5.84 6.63 -10.97
C TYR A 214 -5.76 6.46 -9.46
N LEU A 215 -6.88 6.09 -8.86
CA LEU A 215 -6.95 5.48 -7.54
C LEU A 215 -6.80 3.96 -7.71
N VAL A 216 -5.81 3.37 -7.07
CA VAL A 216 -5.47 1.96 -7.19
C VAL A 216 -5.74 1.28 -5.85
N GLY A 217 -6.65 0.31 -5.81
CA GLY A 217 -6.98 -0.42 -4.59
C GLY A 217 -6.55 -1.87 -4.70
N ARG A 218 -5.84 -2.41 -3.69
CA ARG A 218 -5.59 -3.86 -3.64
C ARG A 218 -6.86 -4.65 -3.34
N HIS A 219 -7.64 -4.16 -2.39
CA HIS A 219 -8.87 -4.79 -1.93
C HIS A 219 -10.02 -3.81 -2.13
N ILE A 220 -10.68 -3.94 -3.28
CA ILE A 220 -11.96 -3.29 -3.58
C ILE A 220 -13.03 -4.38 -3.57
N ASP A 221 -14.07 -4.22 -2.75
CA ASP A 221 -15.23 -5.11 -2.78
C ASP A 221 -16.15 -4.72 -3.95
N THR A 222 -15.80 -5.18 -5.14
CA THR A 222 -16.51 -4.90 -6.39
C THR A 222 -17.95 -5.44 -6.42
N ARG A 223 -18.31 -6.32 -5.47
CA ARG A 223 -19.67 -6.85 -5.32
C ARG A 223 -20.56 -5.94 -4.47
N ASN A 224 -20.00 -4.95 -3.77
CA ASN A 224 -20.77 -4.01 -2.97
C ASN A 224 -21.33 -2.88 -3.86
N PRO A 225 -22.66 -2.83 -4.10
CA PRO A 225 -23.25 -1.84 -5.00
C PRO A 225 -23.11 -0.40 -4.49
N GLN A 226 -23.16 -0.18 -3.17
CA GLN A 226 -23.02 1.16 -2.60
C GLN A 226 -21.62 1.73 -2.84
N LEU A 227 -20.58 0.91 -2.71
CA LEU A 227 -19.21 1.30 -3.02
C LEU A 227 -19.05 1.63 -4.50
N MET A 228 -19.53 0.73 -5.37
CA MET A 228 -19.40 0.89 -6.82
C MET A 228 -20.17 2.12 -7.33
N ASP A 229 -21.36 2.39 -6.82
CA ASP A 229 -22.14 3.59 -7.17
C ASP A 229 -21.48 4.87 -6.66
N LEU A 230 -20.86 4.84 -5.49
CA LEU A 230 -20.08 5.97 -4.97
C LEU A 230 -18.86 6.25 -5.87
N LEU A 231 -18.06 5.22 -6.21
CA LEU A 231 -16.91 5.33 -7.11
C LEU A 231 -17.33 5.85 -8.49
N LYS A 232 -18.41 5.34 -9.07
CA LYS A 232 -18.95 5.81 -10.37
C LYS A 232 -19.36 7.28 -10.32
N ARG A 233 -20.03 7.73 -9.25
CA ARG A 233 -20.39 9.15 -9.11
C ARG A 233 -19.17 10.05 -8.95
N LEU A 234 -18.20 9.66 -8.11
CA LEU A 234 -16.95 10.40 -7.95
C LEU A 234 -16.15 10.46 -9.27
N HIS A 235 -16.09 9.35 -10.00
CA HIS A 235 -15.50 9.28 -11.34
C HIS A 235 -16.21 10.19 -12.35
N ALA A 236 -17.54 10.16 -12.38
CA ALA A 236 -18.32 11.04 -13.24
C ALA A 236 -18.04 12.52 -12.96
N SER A 237 -17.89 12.91 -11.68
CA SER A 237 -17.62 14.29 -11.27
C SER A 237 -16.16 14.74 -11.50
N PHE A 238 -15.18 13.90 -11.16
CA PHE A 238 -13.78 14.34 -11.05
C PHE A 238 -12.82 13.66 -12.04
N GLY A 239 -13.23 12.54 -12.64
CA GLY A 239 -12.47 11.89 -13.71
C GLY A 239 -11.27 11.04 -13.31
N ILE A 240 -10.99 10.86 -12.02
CA ILE A 240 -9.98 9.89 -11.57
C ILE A 240 -10.46 8.47 -11.92
N GLY A 241 -9.58 7.68 -12.53
CA GLY A 241 -9.84 6.27 -12.84
C GLY A 241 -9.70 5.39 -11.60
N VAL A 242 -10.18 4.16 -11.68
CA VAL A 242 -10.09 3.19 -10.58
C VAL A 242 -9.54 1.88 -11.10
N ILE A 243 -8.46 1.41 -10.46
CA ILE A 243 -7.83 0.11 -10.74
C ILE A 243 -8.02 -0.79 -9.53
N ASP A 244 -8.59 -1.96 -9.76
CA ASP A 244 -8.58 -3.07 -8.81
C ASP A 244 -7.29 -3.86 -9.05
N LEU A 245 -6.30 -3.68 -8.18
CA LEU A 245 -4.98 -4.28 -8.35
C LEU A 245 -4.89 -5.56 -7.52
N ARG A 246 -4.90 -6.69 -8.20
CA ARG A 246 -4.84 -8.00 -7.56
C ARG A 246 -3.41 -8.54 -7.58
N THR A 247 -3.11 -9.28 -6.54
CA THR A 247 -1.79 -9.90 -6.32
C THR A 247 -1.80 -11.39 -6.68
N ASP A 248 -2.90 -11.83 -7.29
CA ASP A 248 -2.99 -13.03 -8.11
C ASP A 248 -3.02 -12.61 -9.59
N GLU A 249 -2.62 -13.54 -10.45
CA GLU A 249 -2.24 -13.26 -11.84
C GLU A 249 -3.37 -12.73 -12.73
N ASP A 250 -4.59 -13.21 -12.56
CA ASP A 250 -5.66 -13.07 -13.57
C ASP A 250 -6.81 -12.15 -13.19
N LYS A 251 -6.61 -11.20 -12.26
CA LYS A 251 -7.75 -10.42 -11.72
C LYS A 251 -7.54 -8.93 -11.61
N SER A 252 -6.36 -8.40 -11.93
CA SER A 252 -6.20 -6.95 -11.95
C SER A 252 -7.01 -6.34 -13.10
N ALA A 253 -7.82 -5.33 -12.80
CA ALA A 253 -8.71 -4.73 -13.78
C ALA A 253 -8.83 -3.24 -13.60
N ILE A 254 -8.89 -2.51 -14.72
CA ILE A 254 -9.33 -1.12 -14.72
C ILE A 254 -10.86 -1.13 -14.59
N LEU A 255 -11.37 -0.80 -13.41
CA LEU A 255 -12.81 -0.73 -13.16
C LEU A 255 -13.43 0.49 -13.82
N LEU A 256 -12.71 1.62 -13.80
CA LEU A 256 -13.12 2.89 -14.40
C LEU A 256 -11.90 3.51 -15.08
N ASN A 257 -11.97 3.72 -16.39
CA ASN A 257 -10.88 4.41 -17.11
C ASN A 257 -10.83 5.88 -16.68
N ALA A 258 -9.64 6.42 -16.42
CA ALA A 258 -9.50 7.83 -16.10
C ALA A 258 -9.94 8.71 -17.27
N LYS A 259 -10.49 9.89 -16.97
CA LYS A 259 -10.76 10.89 -18.00
C LYS A 259 -9.45 11.53 -18.43
N TYR A 260 -9.11 11.39 -19.70
CA TYR A 260 -7.92 11.98 -20.28
C TYR A 260 -7.98 13.52 -20.26
N LYS A 261 -6.88 14.14 -19.85
CA LYS A 261 -6.62 15.58 -19.96
C LYS A 261 -5.52 15.80 -20.98
N GLU A 262 -5.76 16.66 -21.97
CA GLU A 262 -4.78 16.98 -23.01
C GLU A 262 -3.54 17.67 -22.42
N LYS A 263 -3.77 18.59 -21.46
CA LYS A 263 -2.70 19.33 -20.78
C LYS A 263 -2.56 18.84 -19.36
N ILE A 264 -1.31 18.64 -18.94
CA ILE A 264 -0.98 18.46 -17.53
C ILE A 264 -1.07 19.79 -16.78
N ASP A 265 -1.20 19.72 -15.46
CA ASP A 265 -1.05 20.86 -14.59
C ASP A 265 0.45 21.13 -14.35
N TYR A 266 0.99 22.07 -15.11
CA TYR A 266 2.40 22.47 -15.02
C TYR A 266 2.75 23.12 -13.68
N THR A 267 1.79 23.76 -13.00
CA THR A 267 2.05 24.40 -11.71
C THR A 267 2.29 23.34 -10.64
N VAL A 268 1.42 22.32 -10.58
CA VAL A 268 1.59 21.20 -9.64
C VAL A 268 2.82 20.37 -10.00
N ALA A 269 3.06 20.12 -11.29
CA ALA A 269 4.25 19.38 -11.73
C ALA A 269 5.56 20.12 -11.40
N LEU A 270 5.59 21.46 -11.53
CA LEU A 270 6.74 22.26 -11.14
C LEU A 270 7.00 22.16 -9.65
N GLU A 271 5.98 22.38 -8.81
CA GLU A 271 6.10 22.27 -7.37
C GLU A 271 6.58 20.88 -6.94
N LEU A 272 6.01 19.82 -7.54
CA LEU A 272 6.41 18.44 -7.27
C LEU A 272 7.86 18.18 -7.69
N SER A 273 8.32 18.74 -8.81
CA SER A 273 9.70 18.61 -9.28
C SER A 273 10.70 19.35 -8.39
N GLU A 274 10.35 20.54 -7.89
CA GLU A 274 11.20 21.30 -6.97
C GLU A 274 11.35 20.58 -5.62
N LYS A 275 10.30 19.90 -5.16
CA LYS A 275 10.27 19.25 -3.85
C LYS A 275 10.74 17.80 -3.84
N ASN A 276 10.58 17.05 -4.93
CA ASN A 276 10.90 15.63 -4.99
C ASN A 276 11.95 15.30 -6.08
N PRO A 277 13.20 14.95 -5.69
CA PRO A 277 14.26 14.63 -6.63
C PRO A 277 13.97 13.43 -7.55
N LYS A 278 13.19 12.43 -7.08
CA LYS A 278 12.81 11.27 -7.91
C LYS A 278 11.85 11.68 -9.01
N PHE A 279 10.89 12.57 -8.72
CA PHE A 279 9.99 13.10 -9.72
C PHE A 279 10.72 13.99 -10.73
N SER A 280 11.63 14.86 -10.26
CA SER A 280 12.48 15.64 -11.16
C SER A 280 13.33 14.74 -12.08
N GLY A 281 13.93 13.69 -11.50
CA GLY A 281 14.66 12.67 -12.25
C GLY A 281 13.77 11.95 -13.28
N PHE A 282 12.53 11.60 -12.91
CA PHE A 282 11.56 11.01 -13.83
C PHE A 282 11.28 11.92 -15.03
N LEU A 283 11.04 13.22 -14.83
CA LEU A 283 10.82 14.16 -15.94
C LEU A 283 12.05 14.24 -16.85
N LYS A 284 13.25 14.23 -16.27
CA LYS A 284 14.50 14.18 -17.05
C LYS A 284 14.58 12.91 -17.89
N SER A 285 14.33 11.74 -17.29
CA SER A 285 14.31 10.46 -18.01
C SER A 285 13.28 10.42 -19.13
N VAL A 286 12.10 11.05 -18.95
CA VAL A 286 11.08 11.16 -19.98
C VAL A 286 11.55 12.00 -21.16
N VAL A 287 12.24 13.12 -20.90
CA VAL A 287 12.81 13.99 -21.94
C VAL A 287 13.95 13.31 -22.68
N ASP A 288 14.84 12.64 -21.94
CA ASP A 288 16.03 12.02 -22.49
C ASP A 288 15.72 10.68 -23.19
N TYR A 289 14.53 10.08 -23.00
CA TYR A 289 14.20 8.74 -23.49
C TYR A 289 14.35 8.60 -25.00
N ASP A 290 15.14 7.61 -25.40
CA ASP A 290 15.33 7.22 -26.80
C ASP A 290 14.86 5.77 -27.02
N PRO A 291 13.81 5.54 -27.83
CA PRO A 291 13.32 4.19 -28.13
C PRO A 291 14.32 3.32 -28.90
N ASP A 292 15.34 3.90 -29.54
CA ASP A 292 16.40 3.13 -30.23
C ASP A 292 17.41 2.55 -29.24
N PHE A 293 17.49 3.12 -28.02
CA PHE A 293 18.41 2.69 -26.95
C PHE A 293 17.68 2.41 -25.63
N PRO A 294 16.64 1.55 -25.61
CA PRO A 294 15.78 1.38 -24.44
C PRO A 294 16.54 0.83 -23.23
N ASN A 295 17.59 0.03 -23.47
CA ASN A 295 18.44 -0.54 -22.42
C ASN A 295 19.19 0.53 -21.62
N ARG A 296 19.43 1.72 -22.18
CA ARG A 296 20.13 2.82 -21.48
C ARG A 296 19.33 3.33 -20.27
N TYR A 297 18.01 3.28 -20.37
CA TYR A 297 17.06 3.83 -19.41
C TYR A 297 16.46 2.77 -18.49
N LYS A 298 16.93 1.51 -18.58
CA LYS A 298 16.38 0.39 -17.81
C LYS A 298 16.38 0.64 -16.30
N ASP A 299 17.43 1.30 -15.79
CA ASP A 299 17.60 1.61 -14.37
C ASP A 299 16.96 2.96 -13.97
N GLU A 300 16.45 3.71 -14.95
CA GLU A 300 15.83 5.02 -14.74
C GLU A 300 14.33 4.89 -14.41
N PHE A 301 13.69 3.79 -14.81
CA PHE A 301 12.32 3.42 -14.43
C PHE A 301 12.31 2.28 -13.42
N ASP A 302 11.14 1.98 -12.84
CA ASP A 302 10.98 0.82 -11.98
C ASP A 302 11.04 -0.47 -12.80
N GLU A 303 11.69 -1.50 -12.25
CA GLU A 303 11.88 -2.78 -12.91
C GLU A 303 10.55 -3.51 -13.15
N VAL A 304 10.31 -3.91 -14.40
CA VAL A 304 9.21 -4.81 -14.76
C VAL A 304 9.66 -6.24 -14.46
N LYS A 305 9.26 -6.75 -13.30
CA LYS A 305 9.56 -8.13 -12.89
C LYS A 305 8.95 -9.15 -13.84
N LYS A 306 9.62 -10.31 -13.95
CA LYS A 306 9.03 -11.45 -14.65
C LYS A 306 7.83 -11.97 -13.86
N LYS A 307 6.91 -12.57 -14.60
CA LYS A 307 5.66 -13.11 -14.08
C LYS A 307 5.90 -14.12 -12.95
N GLU A 308 6.85 -15.03 -13.14
CA GLU A 308 7.18 -16.10 -12.21
C GLU A 308 7.82 -15.56 -10.91
N GLU A 309 8.50 -14.43 -10.98
CA GLU A 309 9.11 -13.76 -9.82
C GLU A 309 8.07 -13.01 -8.99
N LEU A 310 7.04 -12.49 -9.65
CA LEU A 310 5.98 -11.68 -9.04
C LEU A 310 4.82 -12.54 -8.51
N TYR A 311 4.49 -13.62 -9.23
CA TYR A 311 3.42 -14.57 -8.93
C TYR A 311 3.98 -16.01 -8.88
N PRO A 312 4.77 -16.36 -7.85
CA PRO A 312 5.46 -17.65 -7.81
C PRO A 312 4.54 -18.86 -7.52
N ASN A 313 3.23 -18.65 -7.34
CA ASN A 313 2.25 -19.71 -7.08
C ASN A 313 1.13 -19.77 -8.13
N SER A 314 1.31 -19.09 -9.26
CA SER A 314 0.41 -19.22 -10.41
C SER A 314 0.78 -20.40 -11.28
#